data_AF-A0A0G1DYZ4-F1
#
_entry.id   AF-A0A0G1DYZ4-F1
#
_cell.length_a   1.000
_cell.length_b   1.000
_cell.length_c   1.000
_cell.angle_alpha   90.00
_cell.angle_beta   90.00
_cell.angle_gamma   90.00
#
_symmetry.space_group_name_H-M   'P 1'
#
loop_
_entity.id
_entity.type
_entity.pdbx_description
1 polymer ?
#
loop_
_entity_poly.entity_id
_entity_poly.type
_entity_poly.pdbx_seq_one_letter_code
_entity_poly.pdbx_strand_id
1 'polypeptide(L)'
;MVTNPKINFKQAILSTFAFFDMFDFPLSREEVEEYLYKLPLDEHQIDIYLKNSALLSYSEGLYCLKGHEENFFKNQERREIAKKLWGKVNRFRKIFNLVPFIRLIAIGNNLAYDNPTKKSDIDLLVVTKPGRMFTARIFLTILTHILGSRRFGDKIKGRFCLSFYITEDNLEMENLAIEDDIYLAYWIKTLQPVSGDYQTYIDFIDHNRKFLEQFFKTPINYQKRRYRTNRGLVKMIRKWQENTLSGKYGDKLEEKLKNWQLKRARQKFETMDEKPKKESSIIINEKILKFHNIDRRRYYKERWMKSLMQP
;
A
#
# COMPACT_ATOMS: atom_id res chain seq x y z
N MET A 1 16.55 12.23 19.63
CA MET A 1 17.70 11.36 19.30
C MET A 1 17.65 10.15 20.20
N VAL A 2 16.98 9.07 19.77
CA VAL A 2 17.12 7.77 20.43
C VAL A 2 18.17 7.01 19.62
N THR A 3 19.37 6.95 20.20
CA THR A 3 20.49 6.18 19.70
C THR A 3 20.06 4.73 19.50
N ASN A 4 20.08 4.30 18.24
CA ASN A 4 19.93 2.95 17.76
C ASN A 4 20.75 1.99 18.66
N PRO A 5 20.14 1.16 19.55
CA PRO A 5 20.88 0.04 20.09
C PRO A 5 21.27 -0.80 18.87
N LYS A 6 22.56 -1.11 18.72
CA LYS A 6 23.02 -2.03 17.68
C LYS A 6 22.22 -3.33 17.87
N ILE A 7 21.20 -3.55 17.04
CA ILE A 7 20.45 -4.81 17.10
C ILE A 7 21.35 -5.92 16.55
N ASN A 8 21.21 -7.13 17.09
CA ASN A 8 21.91 -8.30 16.57
C ASN A 8 21.07 -9.02 15.49
N PHE A 9 21.66 -10.01 14.82
CA PHE A 9 20.99 -10.74 13.75
C PHE A 9 19.68 -11.42 14.18
N LYS A 10 19.63 -11.97 15.41
CA LYS A 10 18.42 -12.61 15.96
C LYS A 10 17.30 -11.58 16.13
N GLN A 11 17.64 -10.42 16.69
CA GLN A 11 16.70 -9.32 16.87
C GLN A 11 16.17 -8.79 15.54
N ALA A 12 17.00 -8.70 14.50
CA ALA A 12 16.55 -8.31 13.15
C ALA A 12 15.50 -9.29 12.59
N ILE A 13 15.77 -10.59 12.68
CA ILE A 13 14.86 -11.63 12.17
C ILE A 13 13.57 -11.66 13.00
N LEU A 14 13.65 -11.71 14.33
CA LEU A 14 12.47 -11.71 15.20
C LEU A 14 11.65 -10.42 15.06
N SER A 15 12.29 -9.26 14.88
CA SER A 15 11.58 -8.00 14.65
C SER A 15 10.78 -8.02 13.35
N THR A 16 11.31 -8.69 12.34
CA THR A 16 10.63 -8.92 11.06
C THR A 16 9.40 -9.80 11.29
N PHE A 17 9.56 -10.97 11.92
CA PHE A 17 8.43 -11.85 12.25
C PHE A 17 7.39 -11.15 13.11
N ALA A 18 7.79 -10.44 14.16
CA ALA A 18 6.91 -9.70 15.04
C ALA A 18 6.03 -8.67 14.31
N PHE A 19 6.53 -8.06 13.22
CA PHE A 19 5.72 -7.15 12.41
C PHE A 19 4.64 -7.91 11.63
N PHE A 20 5.01 -8.96 10.90
CA PHE A 20 4.07 -9.71 10.06
C PHE A 20 3.08 -10.54 10.87
N ASP A 21 3.48 -10.97 12.06
CA ASP A 21 2.63 -11.67 13.01
C ASP A 21 1.43 -10.83 13.46
N MET A 22 1.56 -9.50 13.57
CA MET A 22 0.41 -8.62 13.85
C MET A 22 -0.72 -8.75 12.82
N PHE A 23 -0.39 -9.26 11.63
CA PHE A 23 -1.28 -9.49 10.50
C PHE A 23 -1.48 -10.98 10.22
N ASP A 24 -1.15 -11.87 11.15
CA ASP A 24 -1.23 -13.33 11.00
C ASP A 24 -0.55 -13.85 9.72
N PHE A 25 0.57 -13.26 9.33
CA PHE A 25 1.27 -13.60 8.08
C PHE A 25 2.54 -14.41 8.36
N PRO A 26 2.54 -15.73 8.12
CA PRO A 26 3.76 -16.52 8.15
C PRO A 26 4.61 -16.18 6.92
N LEU A 27 5.93 -16.20 7.08
CA LEU A 27 6.88 -15.80 6.05
C LEU A 27 7.59 -17.01 5.44
N SER A 28 7.82 -17.00 4.13
CA SER A 28 8.83 -17.88 3.52
C SER A 28 10.24 -17.38 3.82
N ARG A 29 11.24 -18.22 3.53
CA ARG A 29 12.65 -17.82 3.62
C ARG A 29 12.89 -16.53 2.79
N GLU A 30 12.44 -16.49 1.54
CA GLU A 30 12.64 -15.36 0.64
C GLU A 30 11.95 -14.09 1.16
N GLU A 31 10.79 -14.23 1.77
CA GLU A 31 10.08 -13.10 2.39
C GLU A 31 10.80 -12.58 3.64
N VAL A 32 11.46 -13.45 4.42
CA VAL A 32 12.31 -13.03 5.54
C VAL A 32 13.48 -12.17 5.05
N GLU A 33 14.15 -12.58 3.97
CA GLU A 33 15.24 -11.80 3.37
C GLU A 33 14.74 -10.47 2.80
N GLU A 34 13.68 -10.51 1.98
CA GLU A 34 13.11 -9.31 1.36
C GLU A 34 12.67 -8.31 2.42
N TYR A 35 12.07 -8.75 3.52
CA TYR A 35 11.48 -7.88 4.52
C TYR A 35 12.34 -7.62 5.76
N LEU A 36 13.61 -8.05 5.74
CA LEU A 36 14.50 -8.02 6.89
C LEU A 36 14.68 -6.61 7.49
N TYR A 37 14.41 -6.50 8.80
CA TYR A 37 14.53 -5.25 9.56
C TYR A 37 15.98 -4.90 9.91
N LYS A 38 16.40 -3.67 9.59
CA LYS A 38 17.63 -2.94 10.01
C LYS A 38 19.00 -3.53 9.70
N LEU A 39 19.15 -4.81 9.39
CA LEU A 39 20.45 -5.43 9.09
C LEU A 39 20.45 -6.07 7.69
N PRO A 40 21.56 -5.97 6.94
CA PRO A 40 21.80 -6.80 5.76
C PRO A 40 22.46 -8.10 6.23
N LEU A 41 21.66 -9.12 6.55
CA LEU A 41 22.19 -10.44 6.90
C LEU A 41 22.48 -11.22 5.63
N ASP A 42 23.53 -12.04 5.67
CA ASP A 42 23.77 -13.00 4.60
C ASP A 42 22.77 -14.17 4.65
N GLU A 43 22.60 -14.84 3.52
CA GLU A 43 21.66 -15.95 3.35
C GLU A 43 21.87 -17.06 4.38
N HIS A 44 23.13 -17.35 4.70
CA HIS A 44 23.51 -18.44 5.59
C HIS A 44 23.14 -18.12 7.05
N GLN A 45 23.29 -16.86 7.48
CA GLN A 45 22.85 -16.39 8.79
C GLN A 45 21.32 -16.52 8.97
N ILE A 46 20.56 -16.16 7.93
CA ILE A 46 19.11 -16.30 7.92
C ILE A 46 18.75 -17.78 8.05
N ASP A 47 19.30 -18.62 7.18
CA ASP A 47 19.01 -20.06 7.14
C ASP A 47 19.35 -20.78 8.45
N ILE A 48 20.51 -20.47 9.04
CA ILE A 48 20.90 -21.03 10.35
C ILE A 48 19.88 -20.66 11.41
N TYR A 49 19.45 -19.39 11.46
CA TYR A 49 18.51 -18.96 12.48
C TYR A 49 17.13 -19.59 12.28
N LEU A 50 16.62 -19.61 11.05
CA LEU A 50 15.33 -20.20 10.72
C LEU A 50 15.26 -21.69 11.05
N LYS A 51 16.36 -22.44 10.85
CA LYS A 51 16.42 -23.89 11.13
C LYS A 51 16.55 -24.22 12.62
N ASN A 52 17.25 -23.40 13.40
CA ASN A 52 17.66 -23.75 14.76
C ASN A 52 16.93 -22.94 15.85
N SER A 53 16.13 -21.93 15.50
CA SER A 53 15.45 -21.09 16.48
C SER A 53 14.30 -21.84 17.15
N ALA A 54 14.36 -21.99 18.47
CA ALA A 54 13.26 -22.52 19.29
C ALA A 54 12.06 -21.55 19.41
N LEU A 55 12.20 -20.32 18.92
CA LEU A 55 11.16 -19.28 18.92
C LEU A 55 10.35 -19.26 17.63
N LEU A 56 10.72 -20.07 16.64
CA LEU A 56 10.03 -20.16 15.36
C LEU A 56 9.43 -21.56 15.20
N SER A 57 8.26 -21.58 14.60
CA SER A 57 7.63 -22.81 14.11
C SER A 57 7.72 -22.84 12.59
N TYR A 58 7.82 -24.04 12.02
CA TYR A 58 7.99 -24.26 10.59
C TYR A 58 6.94 -25.24 10.07
N SER A 59 6.33 -24.92 8.93
CA SER A 59 5.42 -25.81 8.20
C SER A 59 5.39 -25.47 6.72
N GLU A 60 5.54 -26.47 5.85
CA GLU A 60 5.35 -26.35 4.39
C GLU A 60 6.13 -25.18 3.74
N GLY A 61 7.38 -24.95 4.13
CA GLY A 61 8.21 -23.87 3.58
C GLY A 61 7.95 -22.48 4.18
N LEU A 62 7.14 -22.40 5.23
CA LEU A 62 6.78 -21.16 5.92
C LEU A 62 7.19 -21.20 7.38
N TYR A 63 7.45 -20.03 7.93
CA TYR A 63 7.85 -19.81 9.31
C TYR A 63 6.89 -18.83 9.99
N CYS A 64 6.62 -19.04 11.27
CA CYS A 64 5.94 -18.08 12.13
C CYS A 64 6.56 -18.08 13.54
N LEU A 65 6.14 -17.13 14.37
CA LEU A 65 6.48 -17.19 15.80
C LEU A 65 5.84 -18.42 16.44
N LYS A 66 6.56 -19.05 17.37
CA LYS A 66 6.07 -20.22 18.11
C LYS A 66 4.81 -19.88 18.90
N GLY A 67 3.84 -20.80 18.92
CA GLY A 67 2.53 -20.61 19.55
C GLY A 67 1.50 -19.94 18.64
N HIS A 68 1.90 -19.50 17.44
CA HIS A 68 1.03 -18.86 16.45
C HIS A 68 0.88 -19.74 15.19
N GLU A 69 0.99 -21.06 15.33
CA GLU A 69 0.94 -22.03 14.23
C GLU A 69 -0.39 -22.01 13.47
N GLU A 70 -1.46 -21.45 14.05
CA GLU A 70 -2.71 -21.26 13.34
C GLU A 70 -2.57 -20.33 12.12
N ASN A 71 -1.51 -19.53 12.08
CA ASN A 71 -1.18 -18.65 10.96
C ASN A 71 -0.88 -19.43 9.67
N PHE A 72 -0.38 -20.67 9.76
CA PHE A 72 -0.19 -21.52 8.59
C PHE A 72 -1.52 -21.84 7.90
N PHE A 73 -2.54 -22.22 8.67
CA PHE A 73 -3.89 -22.49 8.15
C PHE A 73 -4.56 -21.22 7.63
N LYS A 74 -4.45 -20.10 8.36
CA LYS A 74 -4.96 -18.80 7.90
C LYS A 74 -4.32 -18.42 6.55
N ASN A 75 -3.01 -18.62 6.38
CA ASN A 75 -2.31 -18.28 5.14
C ASN A 75 -2.83 -19.07 3.93
N GLN A 76 -3.11 -20.38 4.06
CA GLN A 76 -3.70 -21.16 2.97
C GLN A 76 -5.04 -20.56 2.50
N GLU A 77 -5.93 -20.20 3.43
CA GLU A 77 -7.21 -19.53 3.10
C GLU A 77 -6.98 -18.17 2.42
N ARG A 78 -6.07 -17.36 2.96
CA ARG A 78 -5.82 -15.99 2.48
C ARG A 78 -5.18 -15.98 1.10
N ARG A 79 -4.34 -16.95 0.75
CA ARG A 79 -3.78 -17.12 -0.60
C ARG A 79 -4.87 -17.37 -1.65
N GLU A 80 -5.88 -18.17 -1.33
CA GLU A 80 -7.03 -18.38 -2.23
C GLU A 80 -7.89 -17.12 -2.39
N ILE A 81 -8.05 -16.33 -1.32
CA ILE A 81 -8.71 -15.02 -1.39
C ILE A 81 -7.87 -14.05 -2.25
N ALA A 82 -6.56 -13.99 -2.03
CA ALA A 82 -5.63 -13.16 -2.80
C ALA A 82 -5.72 -13.48 -4.29
N LYS A 83 -5.73 -14.77 -4.66
CA LYS A 83 -5.88 -15.22 -6.05
C LYS A 83 -7.16 -14.66 -6.70
N LYS A 84 -8.28 -14.70 -5.99
CA LYS A 84 -9.57 -14.14 -6.47
C LYS A 84 -9.51 -12.62 -6.62
N LEU A 85 -8.95 -11.90 -5.63
CA LEU A 85 -8.82 -10.45 -5.67
C LEU A 85 -7.84 -9.99 -6.77
N TRP A 86 -6.71 -10.66 -6.94
CA TRP A 86 -5.78 -10.42 -8.05
C TRP A 86 -6.41 -10.71 -9.40
N GLY A 87 -7.22 -11.77 -9.52
CA GLY A 87 -8.03 -12.01 -10.72
C GLY A 87 -8.97 -10.84 -11.05
N LYS A 88 -9.55 -10.19 -10.03
CA LYS A 88 -10.32 -8.95 -10.21
C LYS A 88 -9.44 -7.77 -10.61
N VAL A 89 -8.32 -7.53 -9.93
CA VAL A 89 -7.35 -6.46 -10.28
C VAL A 89 -6.91 -6.59 -11.74
N ASN A 90 -6.53 -7.80 -12.17
CA ASN A 90 -6.09 -8.10 -13.53
C ASN A 90 -7.16 -7.74 -14.59
N ARG A 91 -8.43 -8.01 -14.32
CA ARG A 91 -9.55 -7.62 -15.19
C ARG A 91 -9.73 -6.11 -15.24
N PHE A 92 -9.57 -5.42 -14.10
CA PHE A 92 -9.73 -3.98 -14.00
C PHE A 92 -8.55 -3.15 -14.54
N ARG A 93 -7.38 -3.75 -14.79
CA ARG A 93 -6.24 -3.06 -15.40
C ARG A 93 -6.61 -2.32 -16.70
N LYS A 94 -7.42 -2.94 -17.57
CA LYS A 94 -7.86 -2.29 -18.82
C LYS A 94 -8.64 -1.00 -18.55
N ILE A 95 -9.47 -1.01 -17.51
CA ILE A 95 -10.28 0.15 -17.10
C ILE A 95 -9.39 1.23 -16.48
N PHE A 96 -8.45 0.84 -15.62
CA PHE A 96 -7.46 1.77 -15.03
C PHE A 96 -6.68 2.51 -16.11
N ASN A 97 -6.27 1.80 -17.16
CA ASN A 97 -5.52 2.36 -18.27
C ASN A 97 -6.33 3.31 -19.17
N LEU A 98 -7.67 3.30 -19.10
CA LEU A 98 -8.55 4.23 -19.81
C LEU A 98 -8.79 5.53 -19.06
N VAL A 99 -8.35 5.63 -17.80
CA VAL A 99 -8.52 6.86 -17.02
C VAL A 99 -7.45 7.87 -17.43
N PRO A 100 -7.82 9.09 -17.88
CA PRO A 100 -6.85 10.12 -18.22
C PRO A 100 -6.10 10.60 -16.98
N PHE A 101 -4.84 11.02 -17.18
CA PHE A 101 -3.99 11.62 -16.15
C PHE A 101 -3.57 10.71 -15.00
N ILE A 102 -4.00 9.44 -14.97
CA ILE A 102 -3.41 8.44 -14.07
C ILE A 102 -2.05 8.02 -14.62
N ARG A 103 -1.05 8.11 -13.75
CA ARG A 103 0.35 7.84 -14.04
C ARG A 103 0.80 6.53 -13.43
N LEU A 104 0.31 6.21 -12.23
CA LEU A 104 0.50 4.91 -11.60
C LEU A 104 -0.75 4.50 -10.83
N ILE A 105 -1.07 3.21 -10.87
CA ILE A 105 -1.89 2.57 -9.84
C ILE A 105 -1.07 1.44 -9.23
N ALA A 106 -0.97 1.45 -7.90
CA ALA A 106 -0.38 0.39 -7.11
C ALA A 106 -1.37 -0.15 -6.07
N ILE A 107 -1.23 -1.43 -5.73
CA ILE A 107 -1.99 -2.09 -4.66
C ILE A 107 -1.16 -2.05 -3.38
N GLY A 108 -1.77 -1.57 -2.30
CA GLY A 108 -1.16 -1.52 -0.96
C GLY A 108 -1.85 -2.45 0.04
N ASN A 109 -1.41 -2.35 1.30
CA ASN A 109 -1.90 -3.13 2.44
C ASN A 109 -1.84 -4.66 2.17
N ASN A 110 -2.73 -5.42 2.80
CA ASN A 110 -2.68 -6.88 2.86
C ASN A 110 -2.70 -7.60 1.51
N LEU A 111 -3.33 -7.05 0.46
CA LEU A 111 -3.32 -7.69 -0.86
C LEU A 111 -1.94 -7.59 -1.54
N ALA A 112 -1.15 -6.56 -1.23
CA ALA A 112 0.15 -6.32 -1.86
C ALA A 112 1.14 -7.48 -1.59
N TYR A 113 1.06 -8.08 -0.41
CA TYR A 113 1.83 -9.26 0.02
C TYR A 113 0.94 -10.51 0.18
N ASP A 114 -0.13 -10.62 -0.62
CA ASP A 114 -0.97 -11.82 -0.76
C ASP A 114 -1.63 -12.35 0.55
N ASN A 115 -1.90 -11.48 1.52
CA ASN A 115 -2.49 -11.81 2.83
C ASN A 115 -3.89 -11.19 3.14
N PRO A 116 -4.82 -11.05 2.19
CA PRO A 116 -6.13 -10.44 2.45
C PRO A 116 -7.05 -11.36 3.26
N THR A 117 -7.90 -10.77 4.10
CA THR A 117 -8.95 -11.50 4.84
C THR A 117 -10.26 -11.58 4.06
N LYS A 118 -11.21 -12.41 4.52
CA LYS A 118 -12.58 -12.49 3.96
C LYS A 118 -13.32 -11.15 3.90
N LYS A 119 -12.95 -10.16 4.72
CA LYS A 119 -13.59 -8.83 4.78
C LYS A 119 -12.82 -7.75 4.01
N SER A 120 -11.66 -8.07 3.48
CA SER A 120 -10.76 -7.10 2.87
C SER A 120 -11.33 -6.52 1.57
N ASP A 121 -11.09 -5.24 1.39
CA ASP A 121 -11.21 -4.51 0.14
C ASP A 121 -9.86 -4.51 -0.62
N ILE A 122 -9.77 -3.72 -1.70
CA ILE A 122 -8.58 -3.59 -2.54
C ILE A 122 -8.13 -2.14 -2.47
N ASP A 123 -7.10 -1.86 -1.68
CA ASP A 123 -6.56 -0.52 -1.49
C ASP A 123 -5.68 -0.10 -2.67
N LEU A 124 -6.02 1.06 -3.26
CA LEU A 124 -5.26 1.65 -4.35
C LEU A 124 -4.47 2.87 -3.86
N LEU A 125 -3.19 2.89 -4.17
CA LEU A 125 -2.43 4.13 -4.32
C LEU A 125 -2.53 4.56 -5.78
N VAL A 126 -3.02 5.78 -6.01
CA VAL A 126 -3.14 6.36 -7.34
C VAL A 126 -2.24 7.58 -7.47
N VAL A 127 -1.28 7.54 -8.38
CA VAL A 127 -0.45 8.70 -8.74
C VAL A 127 -1.03 9.34 -9.99
N THR A 128 -1.23 10.66 -9.93
CA THR A 128 -1.82 11.44 -11.03
C THR A 128 -0.87 12.52 -11.52
N LYS A 129 -1.05 12.96 -12.77
CA LYS A 129 -0.41 14.18 -13.28
C LYS A 129 -0.74 15.38 -12.37
N PRO A 130 0.23 16.27 -12.07
CA PRO A 130 -0.04 17.49 -11.30
C PRO A 130 -1.16 18.33 -11.94
N GLY A 131 -2.01 18.91 -11.09
CA GLY A 131 -3.16 19.73 -11.52
C GLY A 131 -4.27 18.98 -12.25
N ARG A 132 -4.32 17.64 -12.17
CA ARG A 132 -5.36 16.81 -12.83
C ARG A 132 -5.94 15.73 -11.91
N MET A 133 -5.64 15.78 -10.61
CA MET A 133 -6.02 14.73 -9.66
C MET A 133 -7.54 14.58 -9.56
N PHE A 134 -8.29 15.68 -9.52
CA PHE A 134 -9.72 15.64 -9.30
C PHE A 134 -10.47 15.10 -10.52
N THR A 135 -10.01 15.44 -11.73
CA THR A 135 -10.46 14.84 -12.98
C THR A 135 -10.14 13.34 -13.02
N ALA A 136 -8.88 12.94 -12.80
CA ALA A 136 -8.50 11.52 -12.78
C ALA A 136 -9.35 10.71 -11.79
N ARG A 137 -9.53 11.25 -10.57
CA ARG A 137 -10.33 10.64 -9.51
C ARG A 137 -11.80 10.48 -9.88
N ILE A 138 -12.44 11.47 -10.52
CA ILE A 138 -13.85 11.34 -10.88
C ILE A 138 -14.06 10.29 -11.99
N PHE A 139 -13.18 10.25 -12.99
CA PHE A 139 -13.24 9.23 -14.04
C PHE A 139 -13.05 7.82 -13.46
N LEU A 140 -12.03 7.61 -12.61
CA LEU A 140 -11.82 6.33 -11.95
C LEU A 140 -13.01 5.95 -11.05
N THR A 141 -13.57 6.93 -10.33
CA THR A 141 -14.73 6.74 -9.47
C THR A 141 -15.96 6.32 -10.27
N ILE A 142 -16.27 7.00 -11.38
CA ILE A 142 -17.42 6.69 -12.24
C ILE A 142 -17.27 5.29 -12.83
N LEU A 143 -16.12 4.99 -13.45
CA LEU A 143 -15.90 3.69 -14.09
C LEU A 143 -16.00 2.53 -13.09
N THR A 144 -15.38 2.66 -11.92
CA THR A 144 -15.46 1.60 -10.88
C THR A 144 -16.84 1.52 -10.23
N HIS A 145 -17.60 2.61 -10.17
CA HIS A 145 -18.95 2.64 -9.64
C HIS A 145 -19.96 1.97 -10.58
N ILE A 146 -19.94 2.32 -11.87
CA ILE A 146 -20.79 1.71 -12.90
C ILE A 146 -20.55 0.19 -12.96
N LEU A 147 -19.30 -0.24 -12.84
CA LEU A 147 -18.93 -1.65 -12.82
C LEU A 147 -19.15 -2.33 -11.45
N GLY A 148 -19.92 -1.71 -10.55
CA GLY A 148 -20.32 -2.26 -9.26
C GLY A 148 -19.17 -2.61 -8.31
N SER A 149 -17.96 -2.09 -8.58
CA SER A 149 -16.71 -2.58 -7.99
C SER A 149 -16.05 -1.59 -7.05
N ARG A 150 -16.59 -0.38 -6.90
CA ARG A 150 -16.15 0.62 -5.94
C ARG A 150 -16.66 0.31 -4.52
N ARG A 151 -15.82 0.57 -3.51
CA ARG A 151 -16.21 0.55 -2.10
C ARG A 151 -17.09 1.75 -1.77
N PHE A 152 -18.25 1.52 -1.15
CA PHE A 152 -19.14 2.56 -0.64
C PHE A 152 -20.11 2.01 0.41
N GLY A 153 -20.42 2.79 1.46
CA GLY A 153 -21.25 2.32 2.57
C GLY A 153 -20.75 0.99 3.13
N ASP A 154 -21.68 0.05 3.31
CA ASP A 154 -21.39 -1.32 3.80
C ASP A 154 -20.82 -2.24 2.71
N LYS A 155 -20.77 -1.78 1.46
CA LYS A 155 -20.21 -2.56 0.35
C LYS A 155 -18.69 -2.41 0.32
N ILE A 156 -18.00 -3.21 1.14
CA ILE A 156 -16.55 -3.17 1.34
C ILE A 156 -15.84 -4.36 0.67
N LYS A 157 -16.24 -5.59 1.02
CA LYS A 157 -15.55 -6.83 0.62
C LYS A 157 -15.26 -6.89 -0.89
N GLY A 158 -13.98 -7.11 -1.22
CA GLY A 158 -13.48 -7.30 -2.58
C GLY A 158 -13.70 -6.12 -3.54
N ARG A 159 -13.95 -4.91 -3.02
CA ARG A 159 -14.17 -3.70 -3.82
C ARG A 159 -12.96 -2.77 -3.76
N PHE A 160 -12.81 -1.92 -4.76
CA PHE A 160 -11.71 -0.97 -4.82
C PHE A 160 -11.95 0.20 -3.87
N CYS A 161 -11.00 0.41 -2.97
CA CYS A 161 -10.93 1.57 -2.09
C CYS A 161 -10.17 2.69 -2.82
N LEU A 162 -10.90 3.76 -3.13
CA LEU A 162 -10.36 4.95 -3.82
C LEU A 162 -10.02 6.04 -2.80
N SER A 163 -9.23 5.68 -1.78
CA SER A 163 -8.97 6.53 -0.62
C SER A 163 -7.64 7.28 -0.69
N PHE A 164 -6.70 6.89 -1.55
CA PHE A 164 -5.35 7.46 -1.56
C PHE A 164 -4.87 7.88 -2.95
N TYR A 165 -4.72 9.19 -3.13
CA TYR A 165 -4.20 9.82 -4.34
C TYR A 165 -3.03 10.74 -3.98
N ILE A 166 -2.01 10.75 -4.82
CA ILE A 166 -0.89 11.70 -4.78
C ILE A 166 -0.58 12.20 -6.19
N THR A 167 0.07 13.35 -6.33
CA THR A 167 0.57 13.84 -7.62
C THR A 167 2.02 13.41 -7.88
N GLU A 168 2.42 13.33 -9.15
CA GLU A 168 3.80 12.99 -9.55
C GLU A 168 4.85 13.97 -9.00
N ASP A 169 4.47 15.22 -8.69
CA ASP A 169 5.35 16.22 -8.07
C ASP A 169 5.35 16.15 -6.53
N ASN A 170 4.77 15.09 -5.95
CA ASN A 170 4.63 14.89 -4.51
C ASN A 170 4.68 13.40 -4.13
N LEU A 171 5.73 12.70 -4.57
CA LEU A 171 5.90 11.25 -4.35
C LEU A 171 6.47 10.90 -2.96
N GLU A 172 7.07 11.86 -2.26
CA GLU A 172 7.67 11.65 -0.94
C GLU A 172 6.60 11.43 0.14
N MET A 173 6.71 10.30 0.84
CA MET A 173 5.76 9.87 1.87
C MET A 173 6.27 10.17 3.28
N GLU A 174 7.55 10.51 3.45
CA GLU A 174 8.15 10.84 4.76
C GLU A 174 7.41 12.01 5.43
N ASN A 175 6.95 12.99 4.65
CA ASN A 175 6.11 14.11 5.12
C ASN A 175 4.75 13.66 5.72
N LEU A 176 4.33 12.42 5.48
CA LEU A 176 3.11 11.82 6.04
C LEU A 176 3.40 10.89 7.22
N ALA A 177 4.67 10.54 7.45
CA ALA A 177 5.09 9.56 8.44
C ALA A 177 4.83 10.06 9.87
N ILE A 178 4.55 9.13 10.77
CA ILE A 178 4.77 9.36 12.20
C ILE A 178 6.24 9.08 12.53
N GLU A 179 6.68 9.43 13.74
CA GLU A 179 8.02 9.04 14.21
C GLU A 179 8.19 7.51 14.17
N ASP A 180 9.31 7.01 13.63
CA ASP A 180 9.62 5.60 13.35
C ASP A 180 8.43 4.79 12.78
N ASP A 181 7.83 5.27 11.69
CA ASP A 181 6.67 4.65 11.06
C ASP A 181 6.99 3.32 10.33
N ILE A 182 7.23 2.26 11.10
CA ILE A 182 7.48 0.89 10.62
C ILE A 182 6.36 0.40 9.70
N TYR A 183 5.11 0.81 9.96
CA TYR A 183 3.97 0.45 9.13
C TYR A 183 4.08 1.08 7.75
N LEU A 184 4.34 2.40 7.67
CA LEU A 184 4.52 3.08 6.38
C LEU A 184 5.73 2.54 5.62
N ALA A 185 6.82 2.20 6.31
CA ALA A 185 8.01 1.62 5.70
C ALA A 185 7.70 0.30 4.98
N TYR A 186 7.04 -0.65 5.67
CA TYR A 186 6.60 -1.90 5.03
C TYR A 186 5.49 -1.69 4.01
N TRP A 187 4.59 -0.72 4.22
CA TRP A 187 3.56 -0.38 3.25
C TRP A 187 4.19 0.05 1.93
N ILE A 188 5.18 0.96 1.95
CA ILE A 188 5.92 1.38 0.74
C ILE A 188 6.65 0.18 0.13
N LYS A 189 7.40 -0.59 0.95
CA LYS A 189 8.23 -1.71 0.47
C LYS A 189 7.41 -2.79 -0.24
N THR A 190 6.20 -3.07 0.24
CA THR A 190 5.34 -4.13 -0.28
C THR A 190 4.46 -3.70 -1.47
N LEU A 191 4.35 -2.39 -1.77
CA LEU A 191 3.48 -1.87 -2.82
C LEU A 191 3.70 -2.57 -4.16
N GLN A 192 2.59 -3.02 -4.77
CA GLN A 192 2.62 -3.73 -6.04
C GLN A 192 2.08 -2.83 -7.16
N PRO A 193 2.92 -2.33 -8.10
CA PRO A 193 2.43 -1.58 -9.25
C PRO A 193 1.63 -2.49 -10.19
N VAL A 194 0.50 -2.01 -10.69
CA VAL A 194 -0.42 -2.83 -11.51
C VAL A 194 -0.81 -2.22 -12.86
N SER A 195 -0.70 -0.91 -13.00
CA SER A 195 -1.15 -0.16 -14.18
C SER A 195 -0.49 1.21 -14.20
N GLY A 196 -0.37 1.81 -15.38
CA GLY A 196 0.31 3.09 -15.57
C GLY A 196 1.74 2.93 -16.10
N ASP A 197 2.54 3.96 -15.92
CA ASP A 197 3.96 3.97 -16.24
C ASP A 197 4.76 3.30 -15.12
N TYR A 198 5.66 2.39 -15.49
CA TYR A 198 6.54 1.74 -14.53
C TYR A 198 7.59 2.72 -14.01
N GLN A 199 7.98 3.71 -14.82
CA GLN A 199 8.95 4.72 -14.39
C GLN A 199 8.42 5.52 -13.19
N THR A 200 7.14 5.92 -13.20
CA THR A 200 6.52 6.60 -12.05
C THR A 200 6.59 5.76 -10.76
N TYR A 201 6.56 4.42 -10.86
CA TYR A 201 6.75 3.56 -9.69
C TYR A 201 8.20 3.53 -9.22
N ILE A 202 9.16 3.45 -10.14
CA ILE A 202 10.59 3.55 -9.81
C ILE A 202 10.86 4.88 -9.12
N ASP A 203 10.40 6.00 -9.70
CA ASP A 203 10.53 7.34 -9.14
C ASP A 203 9.91 7.40 -7.74
N PHE A 204 8.72 6.81 -7.55
CA PHE A 204 8.08 6.76 -6.24
C PHE A 204 8.93 6.03 -5.20
N ILE A 205 9.51 4.87 -5.54
CA ILE A 205 10.40 4.14 -4.62
C ILE A 205 11.68 4.95 -4.33
N ASP A 206 12.25 5.59 -5.34
CA ASP A 206 13.49 6.37 -5.20
C ASP A 206 13.31 7.61 -4.33
N HIS A 207 12.19 8.34 -4.48
CA HIS A 207 11.86 9.46 -3.59
C HIS A 207 11.68 9.04 -2.13
N ASN A 208 11.36 7.78 -1.87
CA ASN A 208 11.18 7.24 -0.52
C ASN A 208 12.38 6.42 -0.03
N ARG A 209 13.45 6.31 -0.82
CA ARG A 209 14.62 5.47 -0.51
C ARG A 209 15.28 5.83 0.80
N LYS A 210 15.52 7.14 1.03
CA LYS A 210 16.13 7.64 2.26
C LYS A 210 15.31 7.28 3.51
N PHE A 211 13.98 7.39 3.42
CA PHE A 211 13.08 6.97 4.49
C PHE A 211 13.15 5.45 4.72
N LEU A 212 13.10 4.65 3.66
CA LEU A 212 13.19 3.19 3.73
C LEU A 212 14.51 2.69 4.33
N GLU A 213 15.62 3.35 4.02
CA GLU A 213 16.95 3.01 4.55
C GLU A 213 17.06 3.20 6.08
N GLN A 214 16.13 3.92 6.70
CA GLN A 214 16.01 3.99 8.15
C GLN A 214 15.54 2.66 8.74
N PHE A 215 14.81 1.83 7.99
CA PHE A 215 14.19 0.58 8.46
C PHE A 215 14.81 -0.66 7.82
N PHE A 216 15.32 -0.57 6.60
CA PHE A 216 15.84 -1.70 5.83
C PHE A 216 17.25 -1.41 5.34
N LYS A 217 18.17 -2.35 5.55
CA LYS A 217 19.54 -2.27 5.00
C LYS A 217 19.76 -3.21 3.83
N THR A 218 18.80 -4.10 3.58
CA THR A 218 18.74 -4.87 2.34
C THR A 218 18.40 -3.96 1.16
N PRO A 219 18.85 -4.28 -0.06
CA PRO A 219 18.47 -3.54 -1.25
C PRO A 219 16.95 -3.40 -1.38
N ILE A 220 16.47 -2.19 -1.68
CA ILE A 220 15.06 -1.97 -1.97
C ILE A 220 14.78 -2.38 -3.41
N ASN A 221 14.12 -3.52 -3.58
CA ASN A 221 13.79 -4.09 -4.87
C ASN A 221 12.56 -3.41 -5.50
N TYR A 222 12.63 -3.12 -6.80
CA TYR A 222 11.47 -2.64 -7.54
C TYR A 222 10.50 -3.79 -7.86
N GLN A 223 9.31 -3.73 -7.29
CA GLN A 223 8.29 -4.75 -7.52
C GLN A 223 7.81 -4.70 -8.98
N LYS A 224 7.87 -5.84 -9.68
CA LYS A 224 7.39 -5.96 -11.08
C LYS A 224 6.41 -7.11 -11.29
N ARG A 225 6.27 -8.00 -10.30
CA ARG A 225 5.49 -9.25 -10.37
C ARG A 225 4.08 -9.05 -10.93
N ARG A 226 3.40 -7.99 -10.46
CA ARG A 226 2.03 -7.65 -10.84
C ARG A 226 1.93 -6.50 -11.85
N TYR A 227 3.04 -6.02 -12.39
CA TYR A 227 3.02 -4.97 -13.40
C TYR A 227 2.72 -5.54 -14.79
N ARG A 228 1.95 -4.81 -15.59
CA ARG A 228 1.69 -5.11 -17.00
C ARG A 228 1.64 -3.80 -17.78
N THR A 229 2.30 -3.78 -18.93
CA THR A 229 2.33 -2.62 -19.82
C THR A 229 0.99 -2.41 -20.52
N ASN A 230 0.76 -1.17 -20.93
CA ASN A 230 -0.44 -0.79 -21.65
C ASN A 230 -0.34 -1.20 -23.12
N ARG A 231 -1.46 -1.67 -23.70
CA ARG A 231 -1.58 -1.94 -25.15
C ARG A 231 -1.82 -0.64 -25.92
N GLY A 232 -1.34 -0.59 -27.17
CA GLY A 232 -1.29 0.64 -27.99
C GLY A 232 -2.61 1.41 -28.12
N LEU A 233 -3.73 0.72 -28.40
CA LEU A 233 -5.04 1.35 -28.57
C LEU A 233 -5.53 2.09 -27.32
N VAL A 234 -5.34 1.49 -26.13
CA VAL A 234 -5.72 2.13 -24.86
C VAL A 234 -4.86 3.37 -24.59
N LYS A 235 -3.57 3.29 -24.91
CA LYS A 235 -2.64 4.44 -24.79
C LYS A 235 -3.06 5.59 -25.72
N MET A 236 -3.54 5.28 -26.93
CA MET A 236 -4.04 6.27 -27.88
C MET A 236 -5.30 6.97 -27.38
N ILE A 237 -6.30 6.21 -26.89
CA ILE A 237 -7.53 6.78 -26.30
C ILE A 237 -7.19 7.70 -25.13
N ARG A 238 -6.33 7.24 -24.22
CA ARG A 238 -5.90 8.04 -23.07
C ARG A 238 -5.19 9.32 -23.51
N LYS A 239 -4.31 9.25 -24.51
CA LYS A 239 -3.59 10.43 -25.03
C LYS A 239 -4.56 11.44 -25.65
N TRP A 240 -5.55 10.98 -26.41
CA TRP A 240 -6.58 11.84 -26.97
C TRP A 240 -7.42 12.51 -25.87
N GLN A 241 -7.87 11.75 -24.87
CA GLN A 241 -8.59 12.30 -23.71
C GLN A 241 -7.75 13.34 -22.96
N GLU A 242 -6.48 13.03 -22.68
CA GLU A 242 -5.56 13.96 -22.02
C GLU A 242 -5.39 15.23 -22.85
N ASN A 243 -5.18 15.15 -24.16
CA ASN A 243 -5.03 16.32 -25.03
C ASN A 243 -6.29 17.21 -25.00
N THR A 244 -7.47 16.61 -25.14
CA THR A 244 -8.76 17.34 -25.09
C THR A 244 -8.98 18.01 -23.73
N LEU A 245 -8.60 17.34 -22.64
CA LEU A 245 -8.74 17.82 -21.28
C LEU A 245 -7.52 18.60 -20.76
N SER A 246 -6.52 18.88 -21.60
CA SER A 246 -5.32 19.63 -21.21
C SER A 246 -5.44 21.14 -21.41
N GLY A 247 -6.46 21.61 -22.13
CA GLY A 247 -6.67 23.04 -22.40
C GLY A 247 -7.52 23.75 -21.33
N LYS A 248 -7.82 25.04 -21.60
CA LYS A 248 -8.58 25.92 -20.68
C LYS A 248 -9.92 25.34 -20.20
N TYR A 249 -10.60 24.55 -21.03
CA TYR A 249 -11.83 23.86 -20.64
C TYR A 249 -11.57 22.76 -19.60
N GLY A 250 -10.50 22.00 -19.77
CA GLY A 250 -10.06 21.01 -18.80
C GLY A 250 -9.62 21.64 -17.48
N ASP A 251 -8.98 22.81 -17.51
CA ASP A 251 -8.61 23.56 -16.31
C ASP A 251 -9.85 24.02 -15.53
N LYS A 252 -10.84 24.57 -16.24
CA LYS A 252 -12.13 24.95 -15.64
C LYS A 252 -12.86 23.73 -15.06
N LEU A 253 -12.81 22.59 -15.76
CA LEU A 253 -13.41 21.34 -15.26
C LEU A 253 -12.70 20.84 -14.00
N GLU A 254 -11.37 20.81 -14.00
CA GLU A 254 -10.56 20.43 -12.84
C GLU A 254 -10.92 21.31 -11.63
N GLU A 255 -10.94 22.63 -11.80
CA GLU A 255 -11.24 23.57 -10.71
C GLU A 255 -12.68 23.39 -10.19
N LYS A 256 -13.66 23.16 -11.07
CA LYS A 256 -15.04 22.84 -10.66
C LYS A 256 -15.10 21.53 -9.88
N LEU A 257 -14.42 20.47 -10.37
CA LEU A 257 -14.39 19.16 -9.73
C LEU A 257 -13.66 19.20 -8.39
N LYS A 258 -12.55 19.93 -8.30
CA LYS A 258 -11.80 20.21 -7.08
C LYS A 258 -12.72 20.83 -6.05
N ASN A 259 -13.34 21.98 -6.36
CA ASN A 259 -14.21 22.68 -5.42
C ASN A 259 -15.37 21.80 -4.94
N TRP A 260 -15.99 21.03 -5.83
CA TRP A 260 -17.06 20.09 -5.46
C TRP A 260 -16.56 18.94 -4.56
N GLN A 261 -15.45 18.28 -4.92
CA GLN A 261 -14.90 17.16 -4.14
C GLN A 261 -14.39 17.61 -2.78
N LEU A 262 -13.69 18.75 -2.72
CA LEU A 262 -13.20 19.35 -1.48
C LEU A 262 -14.37 19.72 -0.56
N LYS A 263 -15.41 20.40 -1.08
CA LYS A 263 -16.61 20.73 -0.30
C LYS A 263 -17.28 19.49 0.26
N ARG A 264 -17.51 18.47 -0.58
CA ARG A 264 -18.12 17.20 -0.15
C ARG A 264 -17.28 16.48 0.89
N ALA A 265 -15.95 16.50 0.75
CA ALA A 265 -15.06 15.84 1.69
C ALA A 265 -15.00 16.56 3.05
N ARG A 266 -14.97 17.90 3.05
CA ARG A 266 -15.03 18.72 4.27
C ARG A 266 -16.35 18.52 5.01
N GLN A 267 -17.49 18.59 4.31
CA GLN A 267 -18.80 18.31 4.91
C GLN A 267 -18.85 16.92 5.56
N LYS A 268 -18.36 15.90 4.85
CA LYS A 268 -18.29 14.54 5.41
C LYS A 268 -17.42 14.50 6.66
N PHE A 269 -16.26 15.14 6.64
CA PHE A 269 -15.36 15.23 7.80
C PHE A 269 -16.02 15.93 8.99
N GLU A 270 -16.68 17.07 8.76
CA GLU A 270 -17.40 17.84 9.79
C GLU A 270 -18.55 17.05 10.42
N THR A 271 -19.21 16.16 9.66
CA THR A 271 -20.29 15.31 10.17
C THR A 271 -19.83 14.02 10.86
N MET A 272 -18.52 13.71 10.89
CA MET A 272 -18.02 12.51 11.58
C MET A 272 -18.07 12.67 13.10
N ASP A 273 -18.29 11.56 13.82
CA ASP A 273 -18.20 11.54 15.28
C ASP A 273 -16.81 11.98 15.77
N GLU A 274 -16.73 12.55 16.97
CA GLU A 274 -15.48 13.14 17.50
C GLU A 274 -14.33 12.15 17.61
N LYS A 275 -14.61 10.90 17.97
CA LYS A 275 -13.58 9.86 18.13
C LYS A 275 -12.92 9.48 16.78
N PRO A 276 -13.68 9.10 15.73
CA PRO A 276 -13.13 8.96 14.38
C PRO A 276 -12.39 10.20 13.87
N LYS A 277 -12.86 11.42 14.17
CA LYS A 277 -12.17 12.65 13.75
C LYS A 277 -10.77 12.74 14.34
N LYS A 278 -10.62 12.55 15.65
CA LYS A 278 -9.33 12.61 16.37
C LYS A 278 -8.33 11.55 15.89
N GLU A 279 -8.83 10.39 15.47
CA GLU A 279 -8.01 9.28 14.99
C GLU A 279 -7.80 9.29 13.47
N SER A 280 -8.44 10.18 12.73
CA SER A 280 -8.36 10.18 11.26
C SER A 280 -7.05 10.80 10.75
N SER A 281 -6.56 10.28 9.62
CA SER A 281 -5.45 10.91 8.87
C SER A 281 -5.96 11.42 7.53
N ILE A 282 -7.02 12.24 7.61
CA ILE A 282 -7.63 12.84 6.44
C ILE A 282 -6.77 14.00 5.97
N ILE A 283 -6.22 13.86 4.76
CA ILE A 283 -5.43 14.92 4.11
C ILE A 283 -6.14 15.24 2.81
N ILE A 284 -6.51 16.50 2.66
CA ILE A 284 -7.28 16.95 1.51
C ILE A 284 -6.67 18.24 1.00
N ASN A 285 -5.81 18.12 0.00
CA ASN A 285 -5.26 19.25 -0.74
C ASN A 285 -5.08 18.89 -2.22
N GLU A 286 -4.43 19.76 -2.98
CA GLU A 286 -4.27 19.60 -4.43
C GLU A 286 -3.23 18.55 -4.83
N LYS A 287 -2.34 18.17 -3.92
CA LYS A 287 -1.24 17.21 -4.13
C LYS A 287 -1.48 15.85 -3.48
N ILE A 288 -2.34 15.78 -2.46
CA ILE A 288 -2.65 14.58 -1.70
C ILE A 288 -4.14 14.55 -1.36
N LEU A 289 -4.78 13.42 -1.66
CA LEU A 289 -6.07 13.06 -1.10
C LEU A 289 -5.95 11.72 -0.36
N LYS A 290 -6.07 11.76 0.96
CA LYS A 290 -6.08 10.59 1.84
C LYS A 290 -7.36 10.60 2.67
N PHE A 291 -8.19 9.56 2.56
CA PHE A 291 -9.51 9.49 3.20
C PHE A 291 -9.64 8.37 4.25
N HIS A 292 -8.57 8.11 5.01
CA HIS A 292 -8.58 7.08 6.05
C HIS A 292 -9.21 7.64 7.33
N ASN A 293 -10.41 7.15 7.64
CA ASN A 293 -11.17 7.56 8.82
C ASN A 293 -10.50 7.20 10.15
N ILE A 294 -9.59 6.22 10.16
CA ILE A 294 -8.84 5.80 11.35
C ILE A 294 -7.40 5.52 10.91
N ASP A 295 -6.45 6.27 11.44
CA ASP A 295 -5.03 6.05 11.29
C ASP A 295 -4.53 5.08 12.38
N ARG A 296 -4.31 3.82 11.99
CA ARG A 296 -3.86 2.77 12.91
C ARG A 296 -2.34 2.68 13.01
N ARG A 297 -1.57 3.56 12.38
CA ARG A 297 -0.10 3.45 12.34
C ARG A 297 0.53 3.51 13.73
N ARG A 298 0.05 4.42 14.59
CA ARG A 298 0.49 4.49 16.01
C ARG A 298 0.17 3.20 16.76
N TYR A 299 -1.05 2.70 16.62
CA TYR A 299 -1.47 1.42 17.20
C TYR A 299 -0.58 0.26 16.75
N TYR A 300 -0.28 0.16 15.45
CA TYR A 300 0.61 -0.89 14.93
C TYR A 300 2.05 -0.74 15.41
N LYS A 301 2.59 0.49 15.48
CA LYS A 301 3.91 0.76 16.05
C LYS A 301 3.98 0.29 17.51
N GLU A 302 3.02 0.70 18.34
CA GLU A 302 2.97 0.32 19.76
C GLU A 302 2.80 -1.18 19.96
N ARG A 303 1.92 -1.83 19.18
CA ARG A 303 1.73 -3.28 19.23
C ARG A 303 3.02 -4.03 18.87
N TRP A 304 3.71 -3.58 17.83
CA TRP A 304 4.99 -4.15 17.42
C TRP A 304 6.06 -3.96 18.49
N MET A 305 6.20 -2.76 19.07
CA MET A 305 7.17 -2.54 20.14
C MET A 305 6.91 -3.42 21.36
N LYS A 306 5.64 -3.65 21.72
CA LYS A 306 5.25 -4.54 22.82
C LYS A 306 5.62 -6.00 22.55
N SER A 307 5.43 -6.50 21.32
CA SER A 307 5.80 -7.88 20.99
C SER A 307 7.31 -8.13 21.00
N LEU A 308 8.14 -7.09 20.85
CA LEU A 308 9.59 -7.21 21.01
C LEU A 308 10.05 -7.29 22.47
N MET A 309 9.21 -6.88 23.42
CA MET A 309 9.53 -6.90 24.86
C MET A 309 9.10 -8.20 25.56
N GLN A 310 8.30 -9.04 24.91
CA GLN A 310 7.84 -10.32 25.42
C GLN A 310 8.55 -11.43 24.63
N PRO A 311 9.60 -12.06 25.21
CA PRO A 311 10.43 -13.03 24.50
C PRO A 311 9.71 -14.33 24.14
#